data_AF-A0A7V6P260-F1
#
_entry.id   AF-A0A7V6P260-F1
#
_cell.length_a   1.000
_cell.length_b   1.000
_cell.length_c   1.000
_cell.angle_alpha   90.00
_cell.angle_beta   90.00
_cell.angle_gamma   90.00
#
_symmetry.space_group_name_H-M   'P 1'
#
loop_
_entity.id
_entity.type
_entity.pdbx_description
1 polymer ?
#
loop_
_entity_poly.entity_id
_entity_poly.type
_entity_poly.pdbx_seq_one_letter_code
_entity_poly.pdbx_strand_id
1 'polypeptide(L)' 'MIFLLLIYALIIIIIVPGLIKRNEWRELAVFSILYIIAFVLGLMYVLDIPIPSPMHGLQRLIVDVLGIKYPMQ' A
#
# COMPACT_ATOMS: atom_id res chain seq x y z
N MET A 1 -13.57 -6.49 -8.53
CA MET A 1 -13.06 -5.33 -9.29
C MET A 1 -13.96 -4.09 -9.18
N ILE A 2 -15.26 -4.16 -9.52
CA ILE A 2 -16.17 -2.99 -9.51
C ILE A 2 -16.24 -2.28 -8.15
N PHE A 3 -16.43 -3.03 -7.06
CA PHE A 3 -16.44 -2.44 -5.71
C PHE A 3 -15.13 -1.75 -5.34
N LEU A 4 -14.00 -2.33 -5.71
CA LEU A 4 -12.68 -1.73 -5.48
C LEU A 4 -12.57 -0.39 -6.21
N LEU A 5 -12.88 -0.34 -7.51
CA LEU A 5 -12.83 0.90 -8.28
C LEU A 5 -13.79 1.96 -7.72
N LEU A 6 -14.99 1.56 -7.30
CA LEU A 6 -16.00 2.46 -6.75
C LEU A 6 -15.54 3.10 -5.44
N ILE A 7 -14.99 2.30 -4.52
CA ILE A 7 -14.45 2.79 -3.23
C ILE A 7 -13.28 3.74 -3.48
N TYR A 8 -12.33 3.34 -4.33
CA TYR A 8 -11.17 4.17 -4.65
C TYR A 8 -11.60 5.50 -5.31
N ALA A 9 -12.53 5.48 -6.26
CA ALA A 9 -13.06 6.70 -6.86
C ALA A 9 -13.72 7.63 -5.82
N LEU A 10 -14.51 7.08 -4.90
CA LEU A 10 -15.15 7.84 -3.82
C LEU A 10 -14.11 8.52 -2.91
N ILE A 11 -13.03 7.82 -2.56
CA ILE A 11 -11.93 8.37 -1.75
C ILE A 11 -11.31 9.58 -2.45
N ILE A 12 -11.01 9.50 -3.77
CA ILE A 12 -10.46 10.63 -4.52
C ILE A 12 -11.41 11.82 -4.51
N ILE A 13 -12.70 11.60 -4.78
CA ILE A 13 -13.70 12.67 -4.87
C ILE A 13 -13.87 13.41 -3.54
N ILE A 14 -13.75 12.71 -2.41
CA ILE A 14 -13.89 13.33 -1.09
C ILE A 14 -12.61 14.06 -0.67
N ILE A 15 -11.44 13.45 -0.91
CA ILE A 15 -10.17 13.92 -0.34
C ILE A 15 -9.48 14.95 -1.23
N VAL A 16 -9.29 14.65 -2.52
CA VAL A 16 -8.48 15.46 -3.46
C VAL A 16 -8.96 16.91 -3.58
N PRO A 17 -10.26 17.24 -3.71
CA PRO A 17 -10.67 18.64 -3.81
C PRO A 17 -10.41 19.42 -2.52
N GLY A 18 -10.44 18.75 -1.36
CA GLY A 18 -10.07 19.34 -0.08
C GLY A 18 -8.60 19.77 -0.04
N LEU A 19 -7.70 18.91 -0.54
CA LEU A 19 -6.26 19.20 -0.59
C LEU A 19 -5.93 20.30 -1.61
N ILE A 20 -6.56 20.26 -2.80
CA ILE A 20 -6.36 21.29 -3.83
C ILE A 20 -6.84 22.65 -3.32
N LYS A 21 -8.01 22.72 -2.68
CA LYS A 21 -8.56 23.98 -2.15
C LYS A 21 -7.66 24.61 -1.07
N ARG A 22 -6.94 23.79 -0.31
CA ARG A 22 -5.99 24.23 0.73
C ARG A 22 -4.60 24.55 0.16
N ASN A 23 -4.37 24.32 -1.13
CA ASN A 23 -3.08 24.51 -1.81
C ASN A 23 -1.95 23.63 -1.25
N GLU A 24 -2.30 22.48 -0.65
CA GLU A 24 -1.36 21.57 0.01
C GLU A 24 -0.77 20.55 -0.98
N TRP A 25 0.04 21.03 -1.92
CA TRP A 25 0.62 20.20 -2.99
C TRP A 25 1.54 19.10 -2.45
N ARG A 26 2.23 19.35 -1.33
CA ARG A 26 3.09 18.35 -0.68
C ARG A 26 2.28 17.21 -0.08
N GLU A 27 1.18 17.53 0.59
CA GLU A 27 0.26 16.53 1.13
C GLU A 27 -0.41 15.74 0.01
N LEU A 28 -0.77 16.42 -1.09
CA LEU A 28 -1.36 15.77 -2.25
C LEU A 28 -0.40 14.76 -2.87
N ALA A 29 0.89 15.10 -2.98
CA ALA A 29 1.90 14.17 -3.49
C ALA A 29 2.05 12.93 -2.60
N VAL A 30 2.15 13.11 -1.28
CA VAL A 30 2.25 11.97 -0.34
C VAL A 30 0.99 11.11 -0.38
N PHE A 31 -0.18 11.74 -0.37
CA PHE A 31 -1.47 11.07 -0.51
C PHE A 31 -1.52 10.25 -1.80
N SER A 32 -1.17 10.84 -2.95
CA SER A 32 -1.17 10.15 -4.25
C SER A 32 -0.24 8.95 -4.27
N ILE A 33 0.98 9.07 -3.72
CA ILE A 33 1.94 7.95 -3.66
C ILE A 33 1.35 6.80 -2.83
N LEU A 34 0.88 7.08 -1.61
CA LEU A 34 0.30 6.06 -0.74
C LEU A 34 -0.97 5.45 -1.34
N TYR A 35 -1.80 6.27 -1.98
CA TYR A 35 -3.02 5.87 -2.63
C TYR A 35 -2.75 4.91 -3.79
N ILE A 36 -1.75 5.19 -4.63
CA ILE A 36 -1.33 4.30 -5.73
C ILE A 36 -0.82 2.97 -5.17
N ILE A 37 0.02 3.00 -4.13
CA ILE A 37 0.53 1.77 -3.49
C ILE A 37 -0.63 0.91 -2.99
N ALA A 38 -1.57 1.51 -2.24
CA ALA A 38 -2.74 0.81 -1.73
C ALA A 38 -3.60 0.23 -2.86
N PHE A 39 -3.81 0.99 -3.94
CA PHE A 39 -4.59 0.57 -5.09
C PHE A 39 -3.95 -0.62 -5.80
N VAL A 40 -2.63 -0.59 -6.03
CA VAL A 40 -1.89 -1.70 -6.65
C VAL A 40 -1.99 -2.95 -5.77
N LEU A 41 -1.81 -2.83 -4.46
CA LEU A 41 -1.96 -3.96 -3.53
C LEU A 41 -3.38 -4.52 -3.55
N GLY A 42 -4.40 -3.66 -3.59
CA GLY A 42 -5.80 -4.07 -3.73
C GLY A 42 -6.09 -4.76 -5.06
N LEU A 43 -5.49 -4.30 -6.16
CA LEU A 43 -5.59 -4.97 -7.45
C LEU A 43 -4.94 -6.35 -7.42
N MET A 44 -3.74 -6.46 -6.85
CA MET A 44 -3.06 -7.75 -6.70
C MET A 44 -3.94 -8.72 -5.90
N TYR A 45 -4.55 -8.25 -4.80
CA TYR A 45 -5.47 -9.06 -4.00
C TYR A 45 -6.68 -9.56 -4.80
N VAL A 46 -7.34 -8.68 -5.55
CA VAL A 46 -8.56 -9.03 -6.30
C VAL A 46 -8.27 -9.90 -7.52
N LEU A 47 -7.06 -9.83 -8.06
CA LEU A 47 -6.60 -10.65 -9.18
C LEU A 47 -5.96 -11.97 -8.72
N ASP A 48 -6.01 -12.30 -7.42
CA ASP A 48 -5.34 -13.45 -6.82
C ASP A 48 -3.83 -13.50 -7.13
N ILE A 49 -3.21 -12.34 -7.37
CA ILE A 49 -1.77 -12.22 -7.55
C ILE A 49 -1.15 -12.22 -6.15
N PRO A 50 -0.18 -13.13 -5.87
CA PRO A 50 0.43 -13.21 -4.56
C PRO A 50 1.11 -11.89 -4.21
N ILE A 51 0.70 -11.30 -3.10
CA ILE A 51 1.28 -10.05 -2.60
C ILE A 51 2.62 -10.40 -1.95
N PRO A 52 3.75 -9.84 -2.42
CA PRO A 52 5.05 -10.13 -1.86
C PRO A 52 5.07 -9.69 -0.39
N SER A 53 5.24 -10.66 0.51
CA SER A 53 5.28 -10.38 1.94
C SER A 53 6.63 -9.75 2.33
N PRO A 54 6.63 -8.57 2.97
CA PRO A 54 7.85 -7.98 3.54
C PRO A 54 8.54 -8.90 4.56
N MET A 55 7.79 -9.85 5.13
CA MET A 55 8.30 -10.83 6.08
C MET A 55 9.46 -11.64 5.51
N HIS A 56 9.45 -11.96 4.21
CA HIS A 56 10.58 -12.67 3.59
C HIS A 56 11.86 -11.83 3.56
N GLY A 57 11.73 -10.51 3.46
CA GLY A 57 12.85 -9.57 3.57
C GLY A 57 13.35 -9.47 5.00
N LEU A 58 12.45 -9.30 5.96
CA LEU A 58 12.79 -9.26 7.38
C LEU A 58 13.41 -10.57 7.87
N GLN A 59 12.89 -11.71 7.44
CA GLN A 59 13.43 -13.01 7.81
C GLN A 59 14.89 -13.15 7.37
N ARG A 60 15.23 -12.70 6.16
CA ARG A 60 16.64 -12.65 5.71
C ARG A 60 17.49 -11.72 6.57
N LEU A 61 16.99 -10.53 6.91
CA LEU A 61 17.72 -9.63 7.82
C LEU A 61 17.94 -10.28 9.19
N ILE A 62 16.92 -10.93 9.77
CA ILE A 62 17.03 -11.49 11.12
C ILE A 62 17.90 -12.76 11.14
N VAL A 63 17.75 -13.64 10.15
CA VAL A 63 18.49 -14.90 10.10
C VAL A 63 19.92 -14.68 9.60
N ASP A 64 20.10 -13.91 8.53
CA ASP A 64 21.40 -13.79 7.86
C ASP A 64 22.27 -12.68 8.47
N VAL A 65 21.67 -11.58 8.94
CA VAL A 65 22.44 -10.46 9.53
C VAL A 65 22.52 -10.56 11.05
N LEU A 66 21.42 -10.90 11.73
CA LEU A 66 21.38 -10.99 13.20
C LEU A 66 21.67 -12.40 13.72
N GLY A 67 21.66 -13.43 12.88
CA GLY A 67 21.96 -14.81 13.27
C GLY A 67 20.90 -15.46 14.16
N ILE A 68 19.72 -14.83 14.31
CA ILE A 68 18.65 -15.33 15.18
C ILE A 68 17.85 -16.36 14.40
N LYS A 69 18.10 -17.64 14.68
CA LYS A 69 17.33 -18.75 14.12
C LYS A 69 15.98 -18.85 14.83
N TYR A 70 14.89 -18.61 14.11
CA TYR A 70 13.55 -18.89 14.62
C TYR A 70 13.30 -20.40 14.68
N PRO A 71 12.71 -20.93 15.77
CA PRO A 71 12.14 -22.27 15.75
C PRO A 71 10.96 -22.27 14.78
N MET A 72 11.06 -23.06 13.71
CA MET A 72 9.98 -23.25 12.74
C MET A 72 8.77 -23.89 13.44
N GLN A 73 7.60 -23.28 13.32
CA GLN A 73 6.29 -23.89 13.60
C GLN A 73 5.63 -24.29 12.28
#